data_AF-A0A268K5U5-F1
#
_entry.id   AF-A0A268K5U5-F1
#
_cell.length_a   1.000
_cell.length_b   1.000
_cell.length_c   1.000
_cell.angle_alpha   90.00
_cell.angle_beta   90.00
_cell.angle_gamma   90.00
#
_symmetry.space_group_name_H-M   'P 1'
#
loop_
_entity.id
_entity.type
_entity.pdbx_description
1 polymer ?
#
loop_
_entity_poly.entity_id
_entity_poly.type
_entity_poly.pdbx_seq_one_letter_code
_entity_poly.pdbx_strand_id
1 'polypeptide(L)'
;MVWLLRLLLVCLFIFIIFVTIKFLLKPTRKLEAARKHKRFLLIDNEEVTKNFQLTYNGALFTGEKYLGATKNTIDVVSISLWPDQTTSIQGMDKEDFYFIERKIHERYPVAQINWKSPIDEFLHQK
;
A
#
# COMPACT_ATOMS: atom_id res chain seq x y z
N MET A 1 -45.88 -6.01 21.00
CA MET A 1 -45.14 -4.73 21.13
C MET A 1 -43.76 -4.92 21.76
N VAL A 2 -43.64 -5.36 23.02
CA VAL A 2 -42.32 -5.48 23.71
C VAL A 2 -41.38 -6.49 23.06
N TRP A 3 -41.89 -7.61 22.54
CA TRP A 3 -41.07 -8.63 21.87
C TRP A 3 -40.46 -8.15 20.55
N LEU A 4 -41.19 -7.36 19.75
CA LEU A 4 -40.65 -6.74 18.53
C LEU A 4 -39.54 -5.74 18.86
N LEU A 5 -39.72 -4.92 19.92
CA LEU A 5 -38.71 -3.98 20.36
C LEU A 5 -37.43 -4.70 20.81
N ARG A 6 -37.57 -5.80 21.58
CA ARG A 6 -36.42 -6.62 22.00
C ARG A 6 -35.69 -7.23 20.81
N LEU A 7 -36.42 -7.77 19.82
CA LEU A 7 -35.82 -8.30 18.60
C LEU A 7 -35.06 -7.21 17.83
N LEU A 8 -35.66 -6.02 17.67
CA LEU A 8 -35.03 -4.87 17.01
C LEU A 8 -33.74 -4.44 17.71
N LEU A 9 -33.73 -4.38 19.05
CA LEU A 9 -32.54 -4.03 19.83
C LEU A 9 -31.42 -5.07 19.65
N VAL A 10 -31.74 -6.36 19.61
CA VAL A 10 -30.75 -7.42 19.36
C VAL A 10 -30.18 -7.30 17.94
N CYS A 11 -31.03 -7.09 16.93
CA CYS A 11 -30.58 -6.86 15.56
C CYS A 11 -29.66 -5.63 15.45
N LEU A 12 -30.02 -4.53 16.13
CA LEU A 12 -29.21 -3.31 16.18
C LEU A 12 -27.85 -3.58 16.84
N PHE A 13 -27.82 -4.34 17.93
CA PHE A 13 -26.59 -4.68 18.62
C PHE A 13 -25.65 -5.53 17.74
N ILE A 14 -26.19 -6.54 17.06
CA ILE A 14 -25.43 -7.36 16.09
C ILE A 14 -24.91 -6.50 14.94
N PHE A 15 -25.74 -5.58 14.44
CA PHE A 15 -25.34 -4.65 13.38
C PHE A 15 -24.18 -3.75 13.82
N ILE A 16 -24.23 -3.19 15.02
CA ILE A 16 -23.15 -2.36 15.58
C ILE A 16 -21.86 -3.18 15.67
N ILE A 17 -21.91 -4.39 16.25
CA ILE A 17 -20.74 -5.27 16.34
C ILE A 17 -20.15 -5.55 14.95
N PHE A 18 -20.99 -5.89 13.98
CA PHE A 18 -20.56 -6.17 12.61
C PHE A 18 -19.86 -4.95 11.98
N VAL A 19 -20.44 -3.76 12.11
CA VAL A 19 -19.86 -2.52 11.59
C VAL A 19 -18.54 -2.20 12.29
N THR A 20 -18.46 -2.37 13.62
CA THR A 20 -17.24 -2.14 14.39
C THR A 20 -16.12 -3.08 13.95
N ILE A 21 -16.37 -4.39 13.82
CA ILE A 21 -15.38 -5.36 13.37
C ILE A 21 -14.89 -5.01 11.95
N LYS A 22 -15.83 -4.75 11.02
CA LYS A 22 -15.50 -4.38 9.64
C LYS A 22 -14.67 -3.09 9.58
N PHE A 23 -14.93 -2.12 10.46
CA PHE A 23 -14.19 -0.88 10.54
C PHE A 23 -12.78 -1.07 11.15
N LEU A 24 -12.65 -1.91 12.18
CA LEU A 24 -11.36 -2.19 12.82
C LEU A 24 -10.41 -2.98 11.92
N LEU A 25 -10.93 -3.89 11.09
CA LEU A 25 -10.14 -4.74 10.20
C LEU A 25 -9.71 -4.08 8.89
N LYS A 26 -10.00 -2.79 8.67
CA LYS A 26 -9.59 -2.10 7.44
C LYS A 26 -8.04 -2.06 7.34
N PRO A 27 -7.44 -2.59 6.26
CA PRO A 27 -5.98 -2.67 6.10
C PRO A 27 -5.31 -1.30 6.08
N THR A 28 -6.03 -0.24 5.69
CA THR A 28 -5.56 1.14 5.72
C THR A 28 -5.05 1.57 7.09
N ARG A 29 -5.63 1.05 8.19
CA ARG A 29 -5.18 1.34 9.56
C ARG A 29 -3.77 0.83 9.83
N LYS A 30 -3.42 -0.34 9.30
CA LYS A 30 -2.08 -0.92 9.45
C LYS A 30 -1.04 -0.06 8.73
N LEU A 31 -1.39 0.46 7.56
CA LEU A 31 -0.55 1.37 6.77
C LEU A 31 -0.31 2.69 7.49
N GLU A 32 -1.37 3.31 8.00
CA GLU A 32 -1.25 4.55 8.77
C GLU A 32 -0.42 4.36 10.05
N ALA A 33 -0.61 3.24 10.75
CA ALA A 33 0.18 2.91 11.93
C ALA A 33 1.68 2.76 11.58
N ALA A 34 2.01 2.00 10.54
CA ALA A 34 3.39 1.84 10.08
C ALA A 34 4.00 3.19 9.66
N ARG A 35 3.24 4.02 8.93
CA ARG A 35 3.65 5.37 8.52
C ARG A 35 3.98 6.25 9.72
N LYS A 36 3.10 6.27 10.73
CA LYS A 36 3.29 7.04 11.96
C LYS A 36 4.56 6.60 12.72
N HIS A 37 4.88 5.31 12.67
CA HIS A 37 6.09 4.75 13.28
C HIS A 37 7.32 4.78 12.36
N LYS A 38 7.23 5.40 11.17
CA LYS A 38 8.30 5.45 10.15
C LYS A 38 8.82 4.06 9.73
N ARG A 39 7.96 3.04 9.76
CA ARG A 39 8.31 1.66 9.43
C ARG A 39 7.93 1.33 8.00
N PHE A 40 8.66 0.41 7.40
CA PHE A 40 8.26 -0.19 6.14
C PHE A 40 6.99 -1.02 6.33
N LEU A 41 5.99 -0.79 5.48
CA LEU A 41 4.88 -1.72 5.28
C LEU A 41 4.38 -1.61 3.85
N LEU A 42 4.26 -2.74 3.16
CA LEU A 42 3.65 -2.84 1.84
C LEU A 42 2.34 -3.63 1.95
N ILE A 43 1.24 -2.99 1.54
CA ILE A 43 -0.08 -3.59 1.46
C ILE A 43 -0.47 -3.64 -0.01
N ASP A 44 -0.85 -4.82 -0.44
CA ASP A 44 -1.20 -5.09 -1.82
C ASP A 44 -2.46 -5.92 -1.88
N ASN A 45 -3.21 -5.74 -2.95
CA ASN A 45 -4.34 -6.57 -3.30
C ASN A 45 -3.84 -7.66 -4.26
N GLU A 46 -4.38 -8.87 -4.12
CA GLU A 46 -4.02 -10.00 -5.01
C GLU A 46 -4.36 -9.70 -6.49
N GLU A 47 -5.32 -8.82 -6.74
CA GLU A 47 -5.62 -8.34 -8.09
C GLU A 47 -4.52 -7.43 -8.64
N VAL A 48 -4.02 -7.77 -9.83
CA VAL A 48 -2.93 -7.01 -10.48
C VAL A 48 -3.40 -5.66 -11.02
N THR A 49 -4.69 -5.52 -11.36
CA THR A 49 -5.29 -4.26 -11.83
C THR A 49 -5.35 -3.18 -10.75
N LYS A 50 -5.21 -3.56 -9.48
CA LYS A 50 -5.26 -2.64 -8.35
C LYS A 50 -3.85 -2.22 -7.96
N ASN A 51 -3.67 -0.94 -7.72
CA ASN A 51 -2.42 -0.41 -7.17
C ASN A 51 -2.16 -0.98 -5.77
N PHE A 52 -0.89 -1.15 -5.43
CA PHE A 52 -0.48 -1.38 -4.06
C PHE A 52 -0.10 -0.07 -3.39
N GLN A 53 -0.09 -0.07 -2.06
CA GLN A 53 0.38 1.06 -1.27
C GLN A 53 1.50 0.60 -0.35
N LEU A 54 2.51 1.44 -0.18
CA LEU A 54 3.54 1.20 0.83
C LEU A 54 3.86 2.46 1.60
N THR A 55 4.39 2.29 2.79
CA THR A 55 4.93 3.39 3.59
C THR A 55 6.35 3.07 4.05
N TYR A 56 7.17 4.10 4.14
CA TYR A 56 8.53 4.05 4.68
C TYR A 56 8.96 5.46 5.09
N ASN A 57 9.72 5.60 6.18
CA ASN A 57 10.18 6.89 6.74
C ASN A 57 9.10 7.97 6.95
N GLY A 58 7.82 7.59 7.02
CA GLY A 58 6.69 8.51 7.20
C GLY A 58 6.05 8.98 5.90
N ALA A 59 6.65 8.64 4.75
CA ALA A 59 6.08 8.84 3.42
C ALA A 59 5.14 7.70 3.04
N LEU A 60 4.15 8.01 2.20
CA LEU A 60 3.22 7.06 1.60
C LEU A 60 3.47 7.05 0.09
N PHE A 61 3.50 5.86 -0.50
CA PHE A 61 3.75 5.65 -1.91
C PHE A 61 2.67 4.78 -2.53
N THR A 62 2.38 5.02 -3.80
CA THR A 62 1.47 4.23 -4.62
C THR A 62 2.25 3.56 -5.73
N GLY A 63 2.13 2.24 -5.84
CA GLY A 63 2.73 1.43 -6.90
C GLY A 63 1.67 0.90 -7.85
N GLU A 64 1.77 1.28 -9.12
CA GLU A 64 0.95 0.76 -10.20
C GLU A 64 1.67 -0.39 -10.91
N LYS A 65 0.98 -1.52 -11.06
CA LYS A 65 1.55 -2.77 -11.57
C LYS A 65 1.21 -2.95 -13.05
N TYR A 66 2.19 -3.29 -13.86
CA TYR A 66 1.99 -3.62 -15.28
C TYR A 66 2.39 -5.07 -15.55
N LEU A 67 1.46 -5.81 -16.15
CA LEU A 67 1.68 -7.18 -16.58
C LEU A 67 2.45 -7.22 -17.89
N GLY A 68 3.30 -8.24 -18.03
CA GLY A 68 3.98 -8.54 -19.28
C GLY A 68 4.32 -10.01 -19.40
N ALA A 69 4.63 -10.41 -20.62
CA ALA A 69 5.10 -11.76 -20.90
C ALA A 69 6.57 -11.89 -20.47
N THR A 70 6.82 -12.80 -19.53
CA THR A 70 8.15 -13.31 -19.22
C THR A 70 8.38 -14.60 -20.04
N LYS A 71 9.58 -15.18 -20.00
CA LYS A 71 9.95 -16.37 -20.78
C LYS A 71 8.91 -17.49 -20.74
N ASN A 72 8.29 -17.74 -19.58
CA ASN A 72 7.39 -18.88 -19.38
C ASN A 72 6.03 -18.52 -18.75
N THR A 73 5.81 -17.26 -18.35
CA THR A 73 4.63 -16.84 -17.56
C THR A 73 4.25 -15.39 -17.86
N ILE A 74 3.01 -15.02 -17.53
CA ILE A 74 2.59 -13.62 -17.43
C ILE A 74 2.81 -13.19 -15.98
N ASP A 75 3.61 -12.15 -15.76
CA ASP A 75 3.97 -11.67 -14.43
C ASP A 75 3.98 -10.12 -14.40
N VAL A 76 4.11 -9.52 -13.22
CA VAL A 76 4.32 -8.09 -13.06
C VAL A 76 5.76 -7.78 -13.45
N VAL A 77 5.94 -7.21 -14.64
CA VAL A 77 7.27 -6.93 -15.22
C VAL A 77 7.71 -5.47 -15.02
N SER A 78 6.77 -4.58 -14.68
CA SER A 78 7.07 -3.17 -14.46
C SER A 78 6.15 -2.61 -13.38
N ILE A 79 6.71 -1.77 -12.51
CA ILE A 79 5.99 -1.06 -11.46
C ILE A 79 6.32 0.42 -11.57
N SER A 80 5.30 1.26 -11.73
CA SER A 80 5.47 2.71 -11.62
C SER A 80 5.18 3.15 -10.19
N LEU A 81 6.09 3.91 -9.59
CA LEU A 81 6.06 4.25 -8.17
C LEU A 81 6.18 5.75 -7.94
N TRP A 82 5.30 6.30 -7.10
CA TRP A 82 5.32 7.72 -6.75
C TRP A 82 4.85 7.96 -5.31
N PRO A 83 5.33 9.04 -4.66
CA PRO A 83 4.84 9.43 -3.36
C PRO A 83 3.46 10.06 -3.50
N ASP A 84 2.61 9.88 -2.48
CA ASP A 84 1.30 10.54 -2.41
C ASP A 84 1.46 12.07 -2.24
N GLN A 85 2.53 12.49 -1.55
CA GLN A 85 2.92 13.90 -1.39
C GLN A 85 4.43 14.06 -1.59
N THR A 86 4.85 14.94 -2.50
CA THR A 86 6.28 15.20 -2.78
C THR A 86 7.02 15.80 -1.57
N THR A 87 6.34 16.50 -0.68
CA THR A 87 6.93 17.00 0.56
C THR A 87 7.23 15.89 1.57
N SER A 88 6.55 14.75 1.47
CA SER A 88 6.73 13.65 2.43
C SER A 88 8.06 12.91 2.28
N ILE A 89 8.70 13.03 1.13
CA ILE A 89 10.01 12.42 0.84
C ILE A 89 11.19 13.37 1.14
N GLN A 90 10.92 14.56 1.68
CA GLN A 90 11.96 15.51 2.04
C GLN A 90 12.88 14.92 3.12
N GLY A 91 14.19 14.94 2.85
CA GLY A 91 15.21 14.41 3.77
C GLY A 91 15.47 12.91 3.63
N MET A 92 14.81 12.22 2.69
CA MET A 92 15.21 10.86 2.28
C MET A 92 16.46 10.92 1.39
N ASP A 93 17.36 9.96 1.58
CA ASP A 93 18.56 9.79 0.76
C ASP A 93 18.34 8.74 -0.35
N LYS A 94 19.38 8.47 -1.17
CA LYS A 94 19.27 7.49 -2.26
C LYS A 94 19.09 6.07 -1.71
N GLU A 95 19.76 5.78 -0.61
CA GLU A 95 19.75 4.49 0.10
C GLU A 95 18.33 4.12 0.57
N ASP A 96 17.55 5.10 1.01
CA ASP A 96 16.14 4.93 1.36
C ASP A 96 15.30 4.44 0.16
N PHE A 97 15.50 5.00 -1.04
CA PHE A 97 14.78 4.57 -2.24
C PHE A 97 15.25 3.19 -2.70
N TYR A 98 16.55 2.90 -2.67
CA TYR A 98 17.07 1.56 -2.96
C TYR A 98 16.60 0.51 -1.93
N PHE A 99 16.39 0.90 -0.68
CA PHE A 99 15.76 0.04 0.31
C PHE A 99 14.31 -0.31 -0.07
N ILE A 100 13.53 0.68 -0.51
CA ILE A 100 12.15 0.46 -0.99
C ILE A 100 12.16 -0.49 -2.19
N GLU A 101 13.01 -0.26 -3.18
CA GLU A 101 13.12 -1.14 -4.36
C GLU A 101 13.42 -2.59 -3.98
N ARG A 102 14.44 -2.81 -3.12
CA ARG A 102 14.77 -4.16 -2.63
C ARG A 102 13.56 -4.82 -1.96
N LYS A 103 12.80 -4.06 -1.17
CA LYS A 103 11.60 -4.59 -0.50
C LYS A 103 10.45 -4.88 -1.47
N ILE A 104 10.32 -4.13 -2.55
CA ILE A 104 9.36 -4.45 -3.61
C ILE A 104 9.79 -5.72 -4.34
N HIS A 105 11.08 -5.88 -4.63
CA HIS A 105 11.60 -7.08 -5.31
C HIS A 105 11.45 -8.37 -4.50
N GLU A 106 11.36 -8.31 -3.16
CA GLU A 106 11.00 -9.48 -2.33
C GLU A 106 9.63 -10.06 -2.71
N ARG A 107 8.71 -9.24 -3.23
CA ARG A 107 7.38 -9.65 -3.72
C ARG A 107 7.30 -9.74 -5.25
N TYR A 108 8.03 -8.87 -5.94
CA TYR A 108 8.00 -8.71 -7.39
C TYR A 108 9.41 -8.85 -7.98
N PRO A 109 9.96 -10.07 -8.02
CA PRO A 109 11.39 -10.29 -8.26
C PRO A 109 11.84 -9.92 -9.68
N VAL A 110 10.93 -9.96 -10.67
CA VAL A 110 11.23 -9.66 -12.08
C VAL A 110 10.82 -8.25 -12.51
N ALA A 111 10.18 -7.49 -11.62
CA ALA A 111 9.61 -6.20 -11.97
C ALA A 111 10.69 -5.11 -12.06
N GLN A 112 10.74 -4.37 -13.16
CA GLN A 112 11.50 -3.12 -13.23
C GLN A 112 10.77 -2.02 -12.44
N ILE A 113 11.45 -1.38 -11.49
CA ILE A 113 10.89 -0.25 -10.74
C ILE A 113 11.18 1.05 -11.47
N ASN A 114 10.12 1.78 -11.79
CA ASN A 114 10.18 3.08 -12.46
C ASN A 114 9.63 4.15 -11.53
N TRP A 115 10.50 4.96 -10.96
CA TRP A 115 10.09 6.10 -10.15
C TRP A 115 9.51 7.20 -11.05
N LYS A 116 8.47 7.89 -10.57
CA LYS A 116 8.03 9.15 -11.19
C LYS A 116 8.89 10.31 -10.66
N SER A 117 8.96 11.40 -11.44
CA SER A 117 9.57 12.67 -11.00
C SER A 117 8.93 13.13 -9.68
N PRO A 118 9.71 13.70 -8.73
CA PRO A 118 11.12 14.09 -8.84
C PRO A 118 12.13 13.01 -8.43
N ILE A 119 11.69 11.84 -7.97
CA ILE A 119 12.58 10.81 -7.43
C ILE A 119 13.49 10.25 -8.52
N ASP A 120 12.96 10.01 -9.71
CA ASP A 120 13.74 9.49 -10.84
C ASP A 120 14.94 10.38 -11.17
N GLU A 121 14.71 11.69 -11.27
CA GLU A 121 15.74 12.68 -11.52
C GLU A 121 16.78 12.70 -10.40
N PHE A 122 16.33 12.65 -9.14
CA PHE A 122 17.20 12.63 -7.97
C PHE A 122 18.12 11.39 -7.95
N LEU A 123 17.61 10.22 -8.29
CA LEU A 123 18.40 8.99 -8.33
C LEU A 123 19.46 9.03 -9.44
N HIS A 124 19.15 9.62 -10.59
CA HIS A 124 20.04 9.70 -11.75
C HIS A 124 20.99 10.91 -11.77
N GLN A 125 20.88 11.84 -10.81
CA GLN A 125 21.88 12.91 -10.63
C GLN A 125 23.25 12.30 -10.29
N LYS A 126 24.26 12.64 -11.09
CA LYS A 126 25.67 12.26 -10.92
C LYS A 126 26.38 13.16 -9.92
#